data_AF-A0A103EP75-F1
#
_entry.id   AF-A0A103EP75-F1
#
_cell.length_a   1.000
_cell.length_b   1.000
_cell.length_c   1.000
_cell.angle_alpha   90.00
_cell.angle_beta   90.00
_cell.angle_gamma   90.00
#
_symmetry.space_group_name_H-M   'P 1'
#
loop_
_entity.id
_entity.type
_entity.pdbx_description
1 polymer ?
#
loop_
_entity_poly.entity_id
_entity_poly.type
_entity_poly.pdbx_seq_one_letter_code
_entity_poly.pdbx_strand_id
1 'polypeptide(L)'
;MIAHSQATTGHPVWPLFLGIEAASTEQDWQRLFQAAEDACTSAFGMPGERQASAEMALHRVLYALYAGRIAAPWTSGWRNLDHHRFDRLRQMFEDAWSERETACYRDFFGPLPAPADFEAWATRHCQAHRSNVGHPLFAYLRDTASYAQLREFLIQETPFDIHFGDILAKMLPGVYGAAKSEFSKNFWDEMGRGETAAMHRQLRLDMTSALDEVDDVYLSQIERFCVEELRLANMYFHAVFNRALLPQAIGMMLATELMVPGRLDQQIMGWRRIGWTDDRMRYLLEHTVVDVEHAHGWMNEVVLPLLAKQPELLAPIALGMARRLEHAAEVCDRMMVMLPTVRPTSLAA
;
A
#
# COMPACT_ATOMS: atom_id res chain seq x y z
N MET A 1 -8.79 -18.07 31.38
CA MET A 1 -7.78 -17.16 31.96
C MET A 1 -6.41 -17.77 31.79
N ILE A 2 -5.73 -17.45 30.69
CA ILE A 2 -4.30 -17.70 30.47
C ILE A 2 -3.75 -16.37 29.97
N ALA A 3 -2.75 -15.87 30.69
CA ALA A 3 -2.24 -14.51 30.66
C ALA A 3 -1.72 -14.09 29.28
N HIS A 4 -2.34 -13.06 28.70
CA HIS A 4 -1.73 -12.18 27.71
C HIS A 4 -0.93 -11.11 28.48
N SER A 5 0.32 -11.42 28.76
CA SER A 5 1.36 -10.47 29.16
C SER A 5 2.24 -10.32 27.92
N GLN A 6 2.15 -9.26 27.12
CA GLN A 6 2.27 -7.85 27.49
C GLN A 6 1.15 -7.03 26.85
N ALA A 7 0.40 -6.28 27.65
CA ALA A 7 -0.25 -5.08 27.14
C ALA A 7 0.88 -4.10 26.78
N THR A 8 1.38 -4.14 25.54
CA THR A 8 2.15 -3.02 25.00
C THR A 8 1.21 -1.83 25.04
N THR A 9 1.36 -0.96 26.03
CA THR A 9 0.68 0.33 26.05
C THR A 9 0.96 0.99 24.72
N GLY A 10 -0.07 1.11 23.88
CA GLY A 10 0.06 1.73 22.56
C GLY A 10 0.60 3.15 22.69
N HIS A 11 1.31 3.63 21.68
CA HIS A 11 1.82 5.00 21.67
C HIS A 11 0.63 5.99 21.69
N PRO A 12 0.66 7.08 22.50
CA PRO A 12 -0.50 7.94 22.74
C PRO A 12 -0.97 8.72 21.51
N VAL A 13 -0.14 8.84 20.47
CA VAL A 13 -0.45 9.65 19.27
C VAL A 13 -1.71 9.17 18.54
N TRP A 14 -1.95 7.86 18.45
CA TRP A 14 -3.14 7.31 17.80
C TRP A 14 -4.44 7.66 18.54
N PRO A 15 -4.61 7.31 19.83
CA PRO A 15 -5.84 7.65 20.55
C PRO A 15 -6.06 9.17 20.68
N LEU A 16 -4.99 9.98 20.76
CA LEU A 16 -5.11 11.44 20.72
C LEU A 16 -5.66 11.92 19.37
N PHE A 17 -5.13 11.41 18.26
CA PHE A 17 -5.58 11.79 16.92
C PHE A 17 -7.07 11.48 16.67
N LEU A 18 -7.58 10.37 17.21
CA LEU A 18 -9.00 10.01 17.08
C LEU A 18 -9.94 11.04 17.71
N GLY A 19 -9.51 11.73 18.77
CA GLY A 19 -10.31 12.75 19.47
C GLY A 19 -10.12 14.18 18.95
N ILE A 20 -9.28 14.41 17.94
CA ILE A 20 -8.95 15.74 17.45
C ILE A 20 -9.85 16.14 16.28
N GLU A 21 -10.44 17.33 16.36
CA GLU A 21 -11.23 17.94 15.29
C GLU A 21 -10.58 19.27 14.88
N ALA A 22 -10.98 19.80 13.72
CA ALA A 22 -10.52 21.11 13.25
C ALA A 22 -10.78 22.22 14.27
N ALA A 23 -11.88 22.11 15.03
CA ALA A 23 -12.28 23.06 16.07
C ALA A 23 -11.74 22.74 17.48
N SER A 24 -10.92 21.69 17.66
CA SER A 24 -10.31 21.36 18.95
C SER A 24 -9.47 22.49 19.52
N THR A 25 -9.32 22.51 20.84
CA THR A 25 -8.62 23.60 21.53
C THR A 25 -7.13 23.62 21.19
N GLU A 26 -6.49 24.76 21.42
CA GLU A 26 -5.04 24.88 21.26
C GLU A 26 -4.27 23.86 22.13
N GLN A 27 -4.78 23.60 23.34
CA GLN A 27 -4.17 22.63 24.25
C GLN A 27 -4.24 21.20 23.70
N ASP A 28 -5.35 20.82 23.07
CA ASP A 28 -5.51 19.48 22.48
C ASP A 28 -4.55 19.29 21.30
N TRP A 29 -4.44 20.31 20.44
CA TRP A 29 -3.49 20.31 19.34
C TRP A 29 -2.04 20.24 19.81
N GLN A 30 -1.67 20.99 20.85
CA GLN A 30 -0.32 20.94 21.43
C GLN A 30 0.01 19.56 21.98
N ARG A 31 -0.94 18.89 22.66
CA ARG A 31 -0.76 17.51 23.14
C ARG A 31 -0.55 16.54 21.98
N LEU A 32 -1.34 16.66 20.91
CA LEU A 32 -1.19 15.82 19.72
C LEU A 32 0.17 16.05 19.04
N PHE A 33 0.59 17.30 18.84
CA PHE A 33 1.90 17.58 18.23
C PHE A 33 3.05 17.07 19.09
N GLN A 34 3.00 17.24 20.40
CA GLN A 34 4.05 16.72 21.29
C GLN A 34 4.14 15.19 21.22
N ALA A 35 2.99 14.49 21.21
CA ALA A 35 2.95 13.05 21.05
C ALA A 35 3.43 12.62 19.65
N ALA A 36 3.20 13.43 18.62
CA ALA A 36 3.63 13.12 17.27
C ALA A 36 5.15 13.32 17.09
N GLU A 37 5.77 14.33 17.72
CA GLU A 37 7.23 14.49 17.77
C GLU A 37 7.92 13.31 18.49
N ASP A 38 7.34 12.88 19.61
CA ASP A 38 7.79 11.69 20.35
C ASP A 38 7.66 10.42 19.50
N ALA A 39 6.55 10.28 18.77
CA ALA A 39 6.33 9.16 17.86
C ALA A 39 7.39 9.12 16.74
N CYS A 40 7.73 10.25 16.11
CA CYS A 40 8.77 10.32 15.09
C CYS A 40 10.13 9.86 15.65
N THR A 41 10.51 10.40 16.81
CA THR A 41 11.79 10.09 17.45
C THR A 41 11.85 8.61 17.86
N SER A 42 10.78 8.12 18.48
CA SER A 42 10.68 6.73 18.94
C SER A 42 10.51 5.73 17.78
N ALA A 43 9.97 6.12 16.63
CA ALA A 43 9.82 5.22 15.47
C ALA A 43 11.09 5.17 14.61
N PHE A 44 11.71 6.32 14.34
CA PHE A 44 12.74 6.47 13.31
C PHE A 44 14.08 7.02 13.84
N GLY A 45 14.22 7.22 15.14
CA GLY A 45 15.46 7.61 15.80
C GLY A 45 16.52 6.50 15.80
N MET A 46 17.41 6.54 16.80
CA MET A 46 18.56 5.65 16.85
C MET A 46 18.15 4.17 16.88
N PRO A 47 18.85 3.27 16.15
CA PRO A 47 18.40 1.88 15.97
C PRO A 47 18.02 1.12 17.23
N GLY A 48 18.70 1.35 18.36
CA GLY A 48 18.47 0.68 19.65
C GLY A 48 17.37 1.31 20.52
N GLU A 49 16.84 2.47 20.13
CA GLU A 49 15.79 3.20 20.86
C GLU A 49 14.43 3.09 20.17
N ARG A 50 14.37 2.41 19.01
CA ARG A 50 13.16 2.32 18.19
C ARG A 50 12.08 1.47 18.85
N GLN A 51 10.86 1.97 18.83
CA GLN A 51 9.68 1.35 19.40
C GLN A 51 8.67 1.00 18.29
N ALA A 52 8.42 -0.30 18.10
CA ALA A 52 7.44 -0.78 17.13
C ALA A 52 6.01 -0.23 17.37
N SER A 53 5.66 0.03 18.64
CA SER A 53 4.37 0.64 19.02
C SER A 53 4.25 2.09 18.54
N ALA A 54 5.35 2.85 18.51
CA ALA A 54 5.38 4.22 18.00
C ALA A 54 5.22 4.25 16.48
N GLU A 55 5.97 3.40 15.77
CA GLU A 55 5.88 3.27 14.30
C GLU A 55 4.47 2.83 13.87
N MET A 56 3.89 1.81 14.53
CA MET A 56 2.52 1.39 14.28
C MET A 56 1.52 2.54 14.47
N ALA A 57 1.58 3.25 15.59
CA ALA A 57 0.64 4.34 15.86
C ALA A 57 0.78 5.49 14.86
N LEU A 58 2.01 5.83 14.46
CA LEU A 58 2.30 6.83 13.44
C LEU A 58 1.70 6.44 12.08
N HIS A 59 1.90 5.18 11.64
CA HIS A 59 1.36 4.71 10.36
C HIS A 59 -0.16 4.63 10.34
N ARG A 60 -0.81 4.36 11.48
CA ARG A 60 -2.27 4.47 11.61
C ARG A 60 -2.74 5.91 11.41
N VAL A 61 -2.07 6.88 12.04
CA VAL A 61 -2.42 8.30 11.84
C VAL A 61 -2.18 8.73 10.40
N LEU A 62 -1.02 8.40 9.80
CA LEU A 62 -0.74 8.69 8.39
C LEU A 62 -1.83 8.11 7.48
N TYR A 63 -2.18 6.84 7.66
CA TYR A 63 -3.19 6.18 6.82
C TYR A 63 -4.56 6.86 6.97
N ALA A 64 -4.99 7.15 8.20
CA ALA A 64 -6.24 7.86 8.45
C ALA A 64 -6.25 9.27 7.82
N LEU A 65 -5.11 9.97 7.82
CA LEU A 65 -4.97 11.27 7.17
C LEU A 65 -5.10 11.17 5.64
N TYR A 66 -4.49 10.17 5.01
CA TYR A 66 -4.58 9.98 3.57
C TYR A 66 -5.95 9.47 3.12
N ALA A 67 -6.36 8.32 3.65
CA ALA A 67 -7.61 7.66 3.28
C ALA A 67 -8.82 8.54 3.62
N GLY A 68 -8.79 9.25 4.76
CA GLY A 68 -9.85 10.17 5.17
C GLY A 68 -9.99 11.40 4.25
N ARG A 69 -8.93 11.84 3.58
CA ARG A 69 -8.97 12.98 2.63
C ARG A 69 -9.49 12.62 1.24
N ILE A 70 -9.44 11.36 0.87
CA ILE A 70 -10.04 10.86 -0.39
C ILE A 70 -11.40 10.21 -0.16
N ALA A 71 -11.73 9.86 1.08
CA ALA A 71 -13.06 9.37 1.44
C ALA A 71 -14.14 10.40 1.07
N ALA A 72 -15.23 9.92 0.48
CA ALA A 72 -16.36 10.77 0.15
C ALA A 72 -16.98 11.38 1.42
N PRO A 73 -17.43 12.66 1.39
CA PRO A 73 -18.02 13.32 2.56
C PRO A 73 -19.30 12.68 3.12
N TRP A 74 -19.95 11.81 2.35
CA TRP A 74 -21.14 11.06 2.76
C TRP A 74 -20.81 9.66 3.33
N THR A 75 -19.54 9.26 3.40
CA THR A 75 -19.12 8.01 4.05
C THR A 75 -19.25 8.14 5.57
N SER A 76 -19.72 7.07 6.23
CA SER A 76 -19.74 7.00 7.69
C SER A 76 -18.33 7.22 8.27
N GLY A 77 -18.22 8.06 9.29
CA GLY A 77 -16.92 8.37 9.90
C GLY A 77 -16.03 9.35 9.12
N TRP A 78 -16.52 9.96 8.03
CA TRP A 78 -15.83 11.06 7.37
C TRP A 78 -15.56 12.21 8.35
N ARG A 79 -14.36 12.79 8.26
CA ARG A 79 -13.90 13.92 9.09
C ARG A 79 -13.34 15.01 8.18
N ASN A 80 -13.53 16.28 8.56
CA ASN A 80 -12.85 17.38 7.90
C ASN A 80 -11.36 17.39 8.29
N LEU A 81 -10.52 16.87 7.40
CA LEU A 81 -9.06 16.77 7.58
C LEU A 81 -8.28 17.81 6.76
N ASP A 82 -8.96 18.80 6.20
CA ASP A 82 -8.37 19.86 5.35
C ASP A 82 -7.79 21.03 6.17
N HIS A 83 -7.93 20.98 7.49
CA HIS A 83 -7.35 21.99 8.36
C HIS A 83 -5.81 21.92 8.36
N HIS A 84 -5.13 23.06 8.21
CA HIS A 84 -3.66 23.16 8.09
C HIS A 84 -2.86 22.44 9.20
N ARG A 85 -3.45 22.24 10.38
CA ARG A 85 -2.80 21.50 11.48
C ARG A 85 -2.70 20.00 11.20
N PHE A 86 -3.67 19.42 10.50
CA PHE A 86 -3.57 18.05 10.00
C PHE A 86 -2.51 17.94 8.89
N ASP A 87 -2.35 18.97 8.06
CA ASP A 87 -1.22 19.02 7.11
C ASP A 87 0.13 19.06 7.80
N ARG A 88 0.28 19.91 8.82
CA ARG A 88 1.51 19.95 9.63
C ARG A 88 1.81 18.60 10.27
N LEU A 89 0.79 17.94 10.82
CA LEU A 89 0.93 16.61 11.42
C LEU A 89 1.39 15.57 10.40
N ARG A 90 0.74 15.54 9.23
CA ARG A 90 1.11 14.65 8.12
C ARG A 90 2.55 14.90 7.69
N GLN A 91 2.92 16.14 7.41
CA GLN A 91 4.27 16.52 6.94
C GLN A 91 5.35 16.12 7.94
N MET A 92 5.10 16.30 9.24
CA MET A 92 6.05 15.88 10.27
C MET A 92 6.34 14.37 10.25
N PHE A 93 5.32 13.56 10.01
CA PHE A 93 5.48 12.10 9.85
C PHE A 93 6.11 11.74 8.51
N GLU A 94 5.70 12.38 7.42
CA GLU A 94 6.28 12.21 6.09
C GLU A 94 7.78 12.49 6.09
N ASP A 95 8.21 13.62 6.64
CA ASP A 95 9.61 14.06 6.66
C ASP A 95 10.48 13.07 7.46
N ALA A 96 10.06 12.72 8.68
CA ALA A 96 10.80 11.79 9.53
C ALA A 96 10.92 10.39 8.90
N TRP A 97 9.85 9.91 8.26
CA TRP A 97 9.86 8.60 7.61
C TRP A 97 10.68 8.61 6.31
N SER A 98 10.50 9.64 5.47
CA SER A 98 11.15 9.80 4.17
C SER A 98 12.66 9.95 4.29
N GLU A 99 13.15 10.66 5.31
CA GLU A 99 14.58 10.78 5.59
C GLU A 99 15.20 9.40 5.86
N ARG A 100 14.55 8.60 6.72
CA ARG A 100 14.97 7.23 7.03
C ARG A 100 14.91 6.32 5.80
N GLU A 101 13.82 6.33 5.04
CA GLU A 101 13.71 5.52 3.81
C GLU A 101 14.77 5.89 2.79
N THR A 102 15.01 7.19 2.58
CA THR A 102 16.03 7.68 1.65
C THR A 102 17.41 7.21 2.09
N ALA A 103 17.73 7.26 3.37
CA ALA A 103 19.00 6.76 3.89
C ALA A 103 19.14 5.24 3.71
N CYS A 104 18.06 4.47 3.88
CA CYS A 104 18.07 3.02 3.72
C CYS A 104 18.22 2.58 2.25
N TYR A 105 17.55 3.26 1.31
CA TYR A 105 17.36 2.75 -0.05
C TYR A 105 18.13 3.49 -1.15
N ARG A 106 18.81 4.61 -0.83
CA ARG A 106 19.55 5.41 -1.84
C ARG A 106 20.52 4.57 -2.67
N ASP A 107 21.21 3.64 -2.05
CA ASP A 107 22.22 2.78 -2.70
C ASP A 107 21.72 1.34 -2.90
N PHE A 108 20.41 1.10 -2.80
CA PHE A 108 19.81 -0.24 -2.81
C PHE A 108 20.22 -1.09 -4.02
N PHE A 109 20.26 -0.48 -5.20
CA PHE A 109 20.66 -1.16 -6.44
C PHE A 109 22.14 -0.99 -6.79
N GLY A 110 22.92 -0.27 -5.98
CA GLY A 110 24.28 0.14 -6.33
C GLY A 110 24.30 1.05 -7.56
N PRO A 111 25.29 0.90 -8.47
CA PRO A 111 25.38 1.70 -9.68
C PRO A 111 24.15 1.55 -10.59
N LEU A 112 23.53 2.68 -10.92
CA LEU A 112 22.37 2.72 -11.80
C LEU A 112 22.78 2.58 -13.28
N PRO A 113 21.91 1.99 -14.14
CA PRO A 113 22.22 1.75 -15.54
C PRO A 113 22.21 3.06 -16.35
N ALA A 114 22.71 3.01 -17.59
CA ALA A 114 22.36 4.03 -18.57
C ALA A 114 20.86 3.92 -18.92
N PRO A 115 20.19 5.03 -19.31
CA PRO A 115 18.77 5.00 -19.68
C PRO A 115 18.40 3.95 -20.74
N ALA A 116 19.29 3.69 -21.71
CA ALA A 116 19.09 2.68 -22.76
C ALA A 116 19.04 1.24 -22.22
N ASP A 117 19.66 0.97 -21.07
CA ASP A 117 19.71 -0.36 -20.45
C ASP A 117 18.67 -0.52 -19.32
N PHE A 118 17.85 0.52 -19.10
CA PHE A 118 16.95 0.59 -17.94
C PHE A 118 15.92 -0.55 -17.93
N GLU A 119 15.29 -0.87 -19.06
CA GLU A 119 14.26 -1.92 -19.13
C GLU A 119 14.79 -3.29 -18.70
N ALA A 120 15.91 -3.72 -19.29
CA ALA A 120 16.54 -4.99 -18.97
C ALA A 120 17.03 -5.02 -17.51
N TRP A 121 17.57 -3.89 -17.03
CA TRP A 121 17.99 -3.74 -15.64
C TRP A 121 16.81 -3.85 -14.68
N ALA A 122 15.73 -3.09 -14.90
CA ALA A 122 14.56 -3.05 -14.03
C ALA A 122 13.87 -4.41 -13.95
N THR A 123 13.64 -5.04 -15.12
CA THR A 123 13.04 -6.36 -15.23
C THR A 123 13.82 -7.40 -14.44
N ARG A 124 15.15 -7.45 -14.62
CA ARG A 124 16.02 -8.39 -13.90
C ARG A 124 15.96 -8.17 -12.39
N HIS A 125 16.00 -6.92 -11.93
CA HIS A 125 15.98 -6.62 -10.49
C HIS A 125 14.64 -6.96 -9.85
N CYS A 126 13.52 -6.67 -10.51
CA CYS A 126 12.19 -7.09 -10.07
C CYS A 126 12.10 -8.62 -10.02
N GLN A 127 12.40 -9.31 -11.11
CA GLN A 127 12.31 -10.78 -11.18
C GLN A 127 13.21 -11.49 -10.16
N ALA A 128 14.39 -10.95 -9.85
CA ALA A 128 15.30 -11.53 -8.86
C ALA A 128 14.98 -11.14 -7.40
N HIS A 129 14.05 -10.22 -7.18
CA HIS A 129 13.76 -9.69 -5.85
C HIS A 129 13.11 -10.74 -4.95
N ARG A 130 13.43 -10.72 -3.65
CA ARG A 130 12.93 -11.69 -2.65
C ARG A 130 11.42 -11.67 -2.47
N SER A 131 10.75 -10.58 -2.85
CA SER A 131 9.29 -10.49 -2.78
C SER A 131 8.58 -11.09 -4.00
N ASN A 132 9.29 -11.60 -5.02
CA ASN A 132 8.68 -12.18 -6.23
C ASN A 132 7.73 -13.36 -5.95
N VAL A 133 7.10 -13.88 -7.01
CA VAL A 133 6.19 -15.04 -6.94
C VAL A 133 6.82 -16.29 -6.30
N GLY A 134 8.16 -16.38 -6.28
CA GLY A 134 8.91 -17.45 -5.62
C GLY A 134 8.98 -17.32 -4.09
N HIS A 135 8.50 -16.22 -3.50
CA HIS A 135 8.42 -16.09 -2.05
C HIS A 135 7.54 -17.20 -1.44
N PRO A 136 7.94 -17.85 -0.32
CA PRO A 136 7.21 -18.98 0.27
C PRO A 136 5.74 -18.71 0.60
N LEU A 137 5.37 -17.45 0.81
CA LEU A 137 3.98 -17.01 1.02
C LEU A 137 3.05 -17.50 -0.08
N PHE A 138 3.42 -17.33 -1.34
CA PHE A 138 2.49 -17.62 -2.42
C PHE A 138 2.21 -19.12 -2.53
N ALA A 139 3.23 -19.96 -2.33
CA ALA A 139 3.03 -21.41 -2.21
C ALA A 139 2.21 -21.78 -0.96
N TYR A 140 2.41 -21.10 0.18
CA TYR A 140 1.59 -21.30 1.37
C TYR A 140 0.12 -20.98 1.13
N LEU A 141 -0.19 -19.83 0.52
CA LEU A 141 -1.56 -19.44 0.14
C LEU A 141 -2.19 -20.49 -0.78
N ARG A 142 -1.44 -20.90 -1.83
CA ARG A 142 -1.87 -21.91 -2.80
C ARG A 142 -2.12 -23.28 -2.18
N ASP A 143 -1.22 -23.78 -1.33
CA ASP A 143 -1.11 -25.21 -0.97
C ASP A 143 -1.46 -25.54 0.48
N THR A 144 -1.39 -24.56 1.40
CA THR A 144 -1.65 -24.80 2.82
C THR A 144 -2.78 -23.97 3.44
N ALA A 145 -2.92 -22.69 3.07
CA ALA A 145 -3.75 -21.74 3.82
C ALA A 145 -5.22 -22.16 3.91
N SER A 146 -5.78 -22.09 5.12
CA SER A 146 -7.20 -22.30 5.39
C SER A 146 -8.06 -21.12 4.91
N TYR A 147 -9.39 -21.30 4.90
CA TYR A 147 -10.34 -20.20 4.63
C TYR A 147 -10.09 -18.97 5.50
N ALA A 148 -9.92 -19.15 6.83
CA ALA A 148 -9.68 -18.04 7.75
C ALA A 148 -8.38 -17.30 7.43
N GLN A 149 -7.35 -18.01 6.96
CA GLN A 149 -6.06 -17.45 6.60
C GLN A 149 -6.09 -16.72 5.25
N LEU A 150 -6.75 -17.29 4.24
CA LEU A 150 -6.95 -16.62 2.95
C LEU A 150 -7.82 -15.36 3.12
N ARG A 151 -8.87 -15.45 3.94
CA ARG A 151 -9.69 -14.30 4.34
C ARG A 151 -8.85 -13.22 5.02
N GLU A 152 -8.04 -13.59 6.01
CA GLU A 152 -7.20 -12.61 6.70
C GLU A 152 -6.17 -11.99 5.78
N PHE A 153 -5.52 -12.78 4.92
CA PHE A 153 -4.59 -12.27 3.91
C PHE A 153 -5.26 -11.24 3.01
N LEU A 154 -6.44 -11.59 2.46
CA LEU A 154 -7.23 -10.67 1.66
C LEU A 154 -7.51 -9.39 2.44
N ILE A 155 -8.08 -9.46 3.65
CA ILE A 155 -8.40 -8.24 4.40
C ILE A 155 -7.18 -7.38 4.66
N GLN A 156 -6.03 -7.96 4.95
CA GLN A 156 -4.81 -7.21 5.21
C GLN A 156 -4.31 -6.38 4.02
N GLU A 157 -4.50 -6.82 2.77
CA GLU A 157 -4.12 -6.07 1.55
C GLU A 157 -5.05 -4.88 1.24
N THR A 158 -6.24 -4.84 1.85
CA THR A 158 -7.28 -3.84 1.55
C THR A 158 -6.83 -2.38 1.64
N PRO A 159 -5.98 -1.95 2.60
CA PRO A 159 -5.56 -0.55 2.73
C PRO A 159 -4.95 0.05 1.45
N PHE A 160 -4.31 -0.76 0.62
CA PHE A 160 -3.76 -0.34 -0.66
C PHE A 160 -4.75 -0.60 -1.81
N ASP A 161 -5.22 -1.84 -1.95
CA ASP A 161 -5.98 -2.29 -3.14
C ASP A 161 -7.24 -1.48 -3.38
N ILE A 162 -7.99 -1.14 -2.31
CA ILE A 162 -9.27 -0.43 -2.44
C ILE A 162 -9.10 1.01 -2.98
N HIS A 163 -7.88 1.55 -2.92
CA HIS A 163 -7.54 2.92 -3.28
C HIS A 163 -6.67 3.01 -4.53
N PHE A 164 -6.39 1.91 -5.23
CA PHE A 164 -5.48 1.91 -6.38
C PHE A 164 -5.95 2.87 -7.50
N GLY A 165 -7.25 2.87 -7.82
CA GLY A 165 -7.84 3.84 -8.75
C GLY A 165 -7.68 5.30 -8.29
N ASP A 166 -7.82 5.60 -7.00
CA ASP A 166 -7.62 6.94 -6.45
C ASP A 166 -6.14 7.38 -6.53
N ILE A 167 -5.22 6.44 -6.29
CA ILE A 167 -3.77 6.66 -6.42
C ILE A 167 -3.43 7.06 -7.86
N LEU A 168 -3.93 6.30 -8.86
CA LEU A 168 -3.80 6.65 -10.28
C LEU A 168 -4.41 8.02 -10.61
N ALA A 169 -5.61 8.29 -10.09
CA ALA A 169 -6.28 9.58 -10.27
C ALA A 169 -5.43 10.76 -9.77
N LYS A 170 -4.74 10.59 -8.64
CA LYS A 170 -3.84 11.61 -8.09
C LYS A 170 -2.53 11.76 -8.86
N MET A 171 -2.09 10.74 -9.60
CA MET A 171 -0.90 10.82 -10.46
C MET A 171 -1.14 11.60 -11.77
N LEU A 172 -2.38 11.64 -12.26
CA LEU A 172 -2.77 12.23 -13.54
C LEU A 172 -2.51 13.75 -13.71
N PRO A 173 -2.72 14.63 -12.71
CA PRO A 173 -2.56 16.07 -12.87
C PRO A 173 -1.13 16.50 -13.24
N GLY A 174 -1.00 17.34 -14.25
CA GLY A 174 0.28 17.86 -14.74
C GLY A 174 1.14 16.86 -15.52
N VAL A 175 0.62 15.66 -15.83
CA VAL A 175 1.22 14.71 -16.78
C VAL A 175 0.65 14.98 -18.17
N TYR A 176 1.49 14.94 -19.22
CA TYR A 176 1.10 15.23 -20.60
C TYR A 176 1.71 14.22 -21.59
N GLY A 177 1.19 14.20 -22.82
CA GLY A 177 1.70 13.35 -23.90
C GLY A 177 1.35 11.86 -23.75
N ALA A 178 2.24 10.99 -24.23
CA ALA A 178 2.05 9.53 -24.19
C ALA A 178 1.83 9.01 -22.76
N ALA A 179 2.63 9.48 -21.79
CA ALA A 179 2.46 9.12 -20.39
C ALA A 179 1.07 9.43 -19.83
N LYS A 180 0.47 10.57 -20.21
CA LYS A 180 -0.90 10.92 -19.79
C LYS A 180 -1.92 9.96 -20.37
N SER A 181 -1.72 9.56 -21.62
CA SER A 181 -2.59 8.58 -22.28
C SER A 181 -2.51 7.23 -21.58
N GLU A 182 -1.30 6.78 -21.25
CA GLU A 182 -1.08 5.51 -20.55
C GLU A 182 -1.67 5.50 -19.13
N PHE A 183 -1.45 6.56 -18.34
CA PHE A 183 -2.08 6.70 -17.03
C PHE A 183 -3.60 6.68 -17.13
N SER A 184 -4.15 7.29 -18.19
CA SER A 184 -5.60 7.35 -18.38
C SER A 184 -6.18 5.99 -18.78
N LYS A 185 -5.44 5.16 -19.53
CA LYS A 185 -5.86 3.77 -19.83
C LYS A 185 -5.92 2.93 -18.56
N ASN A 186 -4.86 2.98 -17.74
CA ASN A 186 -4.80 2.28 -16.45
C ASN A 186 -5.95 2.73 -15.53
N PHE A 187 -6.16 4.05 -15.41
CA PHE A 187 -7.28 4.57 -14.63
C PHE A 187 -8.64 4.14 -15.20
N TRP A 188 -8.81 4.14 -16.52
CA TRP A 188 -10.05 3.71 -17.16
C TRP A 188 -10.35 2.22 -16.93
N ASP A 189 -9.30 1.40 -16.90
CA ASP A 189 -9.37 -0.02 -16.56
C ASP A 189 -9.84 -0.22 -15.12
N GLU A 190 -9.21 0.47 -14.16
CA GLU A 190 -9.63 0.46 -12.75
C GLU A 190 -11.09 0.90 -12.55
N MET A 191 -11.57 1.83 -13.39
CA MET A 191 -12.97 2.28 -13.41
C MET A 191 -13.90 1.30 -14.15
N GLY A 192 -13.47 0.05 -14.37
CA GLY A 192 -14.27 -1.00 -15.00
C GLY A 192 -14.67 -0.68 -16.44
N ARG A 193 -13.90 0.20 -17.09
CA ARG A 193 -14.24 0.79 -18.39
C ARG A 193 -15.66 1.40 -18.41
N GLY A 194 -16.07 1.99 -17.29
CA GLY A 194 -17.36 2.64 -17.11
C GLY A 194 -18.50 1.71 -16.69
N GLU A 195 -18.26 0.40 -16.58
CA GLU A 195 -19.21 -0.57 -16.04
C GLU A 195 -18.98 -0.72 -14.53
N THR A 196 -19.96 -0.31 -13.71
CA THR A 196 -19.85 -0.34 -12.26
C THR A 196 -19.59 -1.75 -11.73
N ALA A 197 -20.23 -2.77 -12.31
CA ALA A 197 -20.04 -4.17 -11.90
C ALA A 197 -18.68 -4.77 -12.33
N ALA A 198 -17.86 -3.99 -13.05
CA ALA A 198 -16.50 -4.33 -13.43
C ALA A 198 -15.45 -3.37 -12.81
N MET A 199 -15.88 -2.33 -12.07
CA MET A 199 -14.94 -1.46 -11.36
C MET A 199 -14.14 -2.30 -10.36
N HIS A 200 -12.81 -2.20 -10.40
CA HIS A 200 -11.95 -3.06 -9.57
C HIS A 200 -12.22 -2.86 -8.09
N ARG A 201 -12.47 -1.62 -7.68
CA ARG A 201 -12.94 -1.29 -6.33
C ARG A 201 -14.26 -2.01 -5.97
N GLN A 202 -15.22 -2.07 -6.89
CA GLN A 202 -16.49 -2.77 -6.63
C GLN A 202 -16.29 -4.28 -6.56
N LEU A 203 -15.50 -4.87 -7.46
CA LEU A 203 -15.17 -6.30 -7.43
C LEU A 203 -14.48 -6.68 -6.11
N ARG A 204 -13.61 -5.80 -5.60
CA ARG A 204 -12.95 -5.95 -4.31
C ARG A 204 -13.95 -5.92 -3.14
N LEU A 205 -14.92 -5.02 -3.18
CA LEU A 205 -16.01 -4.98 -2.20
C LEU A 205 -16.88 -6.24 -2.28
N ASP A 206 -17.25 -6.69 -3.47
CA ASP A 206 -18.04 -7.92 -3.65
C ASP A 206 -17.34 -9.14 -3.02
N MET A 207 -16.01 -9.26 -3.18
CA MET A 207 -15.21 -10.29 -2.50
C MET A 207 -15.24 -10.13 -0.98
N THR A 208 -15.15 -8.91 -0.48
CA THR A 208 -15.16 -8.58 0.96
C THR A 208 -16.51 -8.92 1.58
N SER A 209 -17.61 -8.53 0.94
CA SER A 209 -18.97 -8.89 1.39
C SER A 209 -19.20 -10.41 1.35
N ALA A 210 -18.66 -11.13 0.36
CA ALA A 210 -18.72 -12.59 0.29
C ALA A 210 -17.95 -13.31 1.42
N LEU A 211 -17.08 -12.60 2.15
CA LEU A 211 -16.34 -13.06 3.33
C LEU A 211 -16.99 -12.64 4.65
N ASP A 212 -18.22 -12.11 4.60
CA ASP A 212 -18.96 -11.54 5.73
C ASP A 212 -18.16 -10.43 6.44
N GLU A 213 -17.47 -9.59 5.66
CA GLU A 213 -16.72 -8.43 6.16
C GLU A 213 -17.45 -7.13 5.83
N VAL A 214 -17.20 -6.09 6.63
CA VAL A 214 -17.80 -4.78 6.40
C VAL A 214 -17.07 -4.07 5.26
N ASP A 215 -17.83 -3.46 4.35
CA ASP A 215 -17.29 -2.77 3.16
C ASP A 215 -16.28 -1.67 3.51
N ASP A 216 -16.44 -1.03 4.66
CA ASP A 216 -15.58 0.06 5.14
C ASP A 216 -14.47 -0.40 6.09
N VAL A 217 -14.14 -1.70 6.16
CA VAL A 217 -13.11 -2.25 7.08
C VAL A 217 -11.79 -1.50 7.00
N TYR A 218 -11.43 -1.00 5.81
CA TYR A 218 -10.23 -0.20 5.55
C TYR A 218 -10.23 1.13 6.31
N LEU A 219 -11.39 1.73 6.59
CA LEU A 219 -11.54 2.97 7.38
C LEU A 219 -11.97 2.70 8.82
N SER A 220 -12.87 1.74 9.04
CA SER A 220 -13.52 1.50 10.33
C SER A 220 -12.70 0.63 11.28
N GLN A 221 -11.71 -0.12 10.76
CA GLN A 221 -10.90 -1.05 11.54
C GLN A 221 -9.39 -0.92 11.25
N ILE A 222 -8.88 0.30 11.15
CA ILE A 222 -7.45 0.59 10.86
C ILE A 222 -6.51 -0.17 11.82
N GLU A 223 -6.93 -0.41 13.07
CA GLU A 223 -6.16 -1.15 14.07
C GLU A 223 -5.94 -2.63 13.75
N ARG A 224 -6.72 -3.21 12.83
CA ARG A 224 -6.61 -4.60 12.39
C ARG A 224 -5.38 -4.84 11.51
N PHE A 225 -4.97 -3.83 10.75
CA PHE A 225 -3.89 -3.98 9.77
C PHE A 225 -2.52 -4.05 10.43
N CYS A 226 -1.66 -4.91 9.89
CA CYS A 226 -0.25 -4.93 10.28
C CYS A 226 0.44 -3.63 9.82
N VAL A 227 1.55 -3.29 10.46
CA VAL A 227 2.25 -2.03 10.15
C VAL A 227 2.85 -2.09 8.75
N GLU A 228 3.23 -3.28 8.27
CA GLU A 228 3.81 -3.50 6.95
C GLU A 228 2.81 -3.17 5.83
N GLU A 229 1.54 -3.54 5.96
CA GLU A 229 0.49 -3.16 5.01
C GLU A 229 0.19 -1.66 5.05
N LEU A 230 0.11 -1.10 6.26
CA LEU A 230 -0.06 0.35 6.41
C LEU A 230 1.14 1.11 5.84
N ARG A 231 2.37 0.63 6.00
CA ARG A 231 3.57 1.21 5.37
C ARG A 231 3.44 1.14 3.86
N LEU A 232 3.11 -0.01 3.29
CA LEU A 232 2.95 -0.19 1.85
C LEU A 232 1.91 0.80 1.28
N ALA A 233 0.72 0.88 1.87
CA ALA A 233 -0.32 1.82 1.44
C ALA A 233 0.11 3.29 1.62
N ASN A 234 0.65 3.64 2.79
CA ASN A 234 1.13 5.00 3.07
C ASN A 234 2.27 5.43 2.15
N MET A 235 3.09 4.49 1.67
CA MET A 235 4.20 4.75 0.77
C MET A 235 3.68 5.30 -0.57
N TYR A 236 2.63 4.67 -1.12
CA TYR A 236 1.93 5.18 -2.30
C TYR A 236 1.26 6.51 -2.05
N PHE A 237 0.50 6.63 -0.96
CA PHE A 237 -0.18 7.87 -0.65
C PHE A 237 0.80 9.03 -0.49
N HIS A 238 1.88 8.85 0.24
CA HIS A 238 2.94 9.85 0.38
C HIS A 238 3.45 10.31 -0.99
N ALA A 239 3.73 9.37 -1.90
CA ALA A 239 4.24 9.69 -3.22
C ALA A 239 3.22 10.44 -4.12
N VAL A 240 1.92 10.16 -3.99
CA VAL A 240 0.88 10.82 -4.82
C VAL A 240 0.26 12.07 -4.19
N PHE A 241 0.41 12.27 -2.88
CA PHE A 241 0.05 13.51 -2.20
C PHE A 241 1.16 14.56 -2.28
N ASN A 242 2.42 14.14 -2.48
CA ASN A 242 3.53 15.05 -2.70
C ASN A 242 3.97 15.02 -4.17
N ARG A 243 3.61 16.06 -4.94
CA ARG A 243 3.84 16.09 -6.39
C ARG A 243 5.32 15.99 -6.80
N ALA A 244 6.24 16.39 -5.93
CA ALA A 244 7.69 16.26 -6.15
C ALA A 244 8.15 14.79 -6.18
N LEU A 245 7.37 13.89 -5.58
CA LEU A 245 7.64 12.45 -5.54
C LEU A 245 7.01 11.68 -6.70
N LEU A 246 6.37 12.34 -7.68
CA LEU A 246 5.80 11.63 -8.84
C LEU A 246 6.82 10.70 -9.56
N PRO A 247 8.10 11.08 -9.77
CA PRO A 247 9.05 10.15 -10.36
C PRO A 247 9.24 8.88 -9.53
N GLN A 248 9.21 8.97 -8.19
CA GLN A 248 9.21 7.79 -7.33
C GLN A 248 7.93 6.98 -7.51
N ALA A 249 6.76 7.64 -7.53
CA ALA A 249 5.46 6.98 -7.77
C ALA A 249 5.45 6.21 -9.11
N ILE A 250 6.02 6.77 -10.17
CA ILE A 250 6.19 6.09 -11.46
C ILE A 250 7.04 4.80 -11.31
N GLY A 251 8.16 4.88 -10.59
CA GLY A 251 8.98 3.70 -10.29
C GLY A 251 8.24 2.65 -9.45
N MET A 252 7.41 3.08 -8.49
CA MET A 252 6.60 2.20 -7.66
C MET A 252 5.51 1.49 -8.49
N MET A 253 4.85 2.20 -9.40
CA MET A 253 3.89 1.60 -10.33
C MET A 253 4.58 0.60 -11.25
N LEU A 254 5.68 0.99 -11.89
CA LEU A 254 6.45 0.07 -12.75
C LEU A 254 6.86 -1.21 -12.00
N ALA A 255 7.39 -1.08 -10.79
CA ALA A 255 7.78 -2.23 -9.98
C ALA A 255 6.58 -3.07 -9.51
N THR A 256 5.37 -2.50 -9.42
CA THR A 256 4.15 -3.26 -9.13
C THR A 256 3.81 -4.15 -10.30
N GLU A 257 3.64 -3.55 -11.48
CA GLU A 257 3.25 -4.25 -12.69
C GLU A 257 4.26 -5.34 -13.09
N LEU A 258 5.57 -5.07 -12.93
CA LEU A 258 6.61 -6.07 -13.19
C LEU A 258 6.59 -7.26 -12.21
N MET A 259 5.92 -7.12 -11.06
CA MET A 259 5.96 -8.10 -9.98
C MET A 259 4.66 -8.86 -9.77
N VAL A 260 3.53 -8.36 -10.25
CA VAL A 260 2.21 -9.01 -10.08
C VAL A 260 2.07 -10.32 -10.88
N PRO A 261 2.56 -10.44 -12.13
CA PRO A 261 2.35 -11.66 -12.92
C PRO A 261 2.71 -12.95 -12.17
N GLY A 262 1.78 -13.89 -12.12
CA GLY A 262 1.92 -15.18 -11.44
C GLY A 262 1.57 -15.20 -9.95
N ARG A 263 1.55 -14.06 -9.24
CA ARG A 263 1.21 -14.03 -7.81
C ARG A 263 -0.27 -14.27 -7.56
N LEU A 264 -1.12 -13.60 -8.32
CA LEU A 264 -2.57 -13.72 -8.19
C LEU A 264 -3.05 -15.13 -8.56
N ASP A 265 -2.38 -15.80 -9.50
CA ASP A 265 -2.65 -17.21 -9.83
C ASP A 265 -2.52 -18.12 -8.60
N GLN A 266 -1.53 -17.88 -7.74
CA GLN A 266 -1.31 -18.66 -6.51
C GLN A 266 -2.46 -18.45 -5.52
N GLN A 267 -2.96 -17.22 -5.41
CA GLN A 267 -4.12 -16.90 -4.60
C GLN A 267 -5.39 -17.56 -5.13
N ILE A 268 -5.65 -17.43 -6.44
CA ILE A 268 -6.81 -18.03 -7.13
C ILE A 268 -6.82 -19.55 -6.92
N MET A 269 -5.67 -20.21 -7.09
CA MET A 269 -5.54 -21.65 -6.83
C MET A 269 -5.85 -21.99 -5.36
N GLY A 270 -5.36 -21.19 -4.41
CA GLY A 270 -5.62 -21.36 -2.98
C GLY A 270 -7.11 -21.24 -2.62
N TRP A 271 -7.79 -20.24 -3.18
CA TRP A 271 -9.23 -20.02 -3.03
C TRP A 271 -10.07 -21.13 -3.68
N ARG A 272 -9.75 -21.54 -4.92
CA ARG A 272 -10.43 -22.66 -5.60
C ARG A 272 -10.32 -23.96 -4.81
N ARG A 273 -9.15 -24.24 -4.23
CA ARG A 273 -8.93 -25.43 -3.39
C ARG A 273 -9.91 -25.50 -2.21
N ILE A 274 -10.24 -24.35 -1.61
CA ILE A 274 -11.18 -24.28 -0.47
C ILE A 274 -12.64 -24.05 -0.90
N GLY A 275 -12.96 -24.25 -2.18
CA GLY A 275 -14.33 -24.26 -2.69
C GLY A 275 -14.87 -22.91 -3.16
N TRP A 276 -14.04 -21.86 -3.29
CA TRP A 276 -14.48 -20.60 -3.90
C TRP A 276 -14.66 -20.75 -5.42
N THR A 277 -15.77 -20.22 -5.92
CA THR A 277 -16.07 -20.17 -7.36
C THR A 277 -15.44 -18.95 -8.01
N ASP A 278 -15.19 -19.02 -9.32
CA ASP A 278 -14.61 -17.92 -10.09
C ASP A 278 -15.45 -16.63 -10.01
N ASP A 279 -16.77 -16.74 -9.97
CA ASP A 279 -17.67 -15.59 -9.77
C ASP A 279 -17.39 -14.82 -8.47
N ARG A 280 -16.93 -15.51 -7.42
CA ARG A 280 -16.54 -14.88 -6.14
C ARG A 280 -15.11 -14.34 -6.17
N MET A 281 -14.32 -14.60 -7.21
CA MET A 281 -12.92 -14.18 -7.33
C MET A 281 -12.69 -13.25 -8.51
N ARG A 282 -13.74 -12.62 -9.04
CA ARG A 282 -13.65 -11.78 -10.25
C ARG A 282 -12.55 -10.73 -10.15
N TYR A 283 -12.39 -10.07 -8.99
CA TYR A 283 -11.28 -9.13 -8.77
C TYR A 283 -9.91 -9.75 -9.07
N LEU A 284 -9.61 -10.93 -8.50
CA LEU A 284 -8.33 -11.61 -8.72
C LEU A 284 -8.16 -12.05 -10.18
N LEU A 285 -9.25 -12.55 -10.80
CA LEU A 285 -9.22 -13.07 -12.17
C LEU A 285 -8.96 -11.98 -13.21
N GLU A 286 -9.59 -10.81 -13.09
CA GLU A 286 -9.38 -9.69 -14.03
C GLU A 286 -7.89 -9.29 -14.09
N HIS A 287 -7.21 -9.25 -12.94
CA HIS A 287 -5.80 -8.85 -12.85
C HIS A 287 -4.81 -9.92 -13.37
N THR A 288 -5.23 -11.16 -13.64
CA THR A 288 -4.32 -12.16 -14.25
C THR A 288 -3.98 -11.89 -15.71
N VAL A 289 -4.89 -11.24 -16.45
CA VAL A 289 -4.76 -11.02 -17.89
C VAL A 289 -4.22 -9.62 -18.18
N VAL A 290 -4.66 -8.63 -17.41
CA VAL A 290 -4.44 -7.21 -17.70
C VAL A 290 -3.01 -6.76 -17.36
N ASP A 291 -2.40 -7.32 -16.31
CA ASP A 291 -1.17 -6.74 -15.73
C ASP A 291 0.09 -6.90 -16.60
N VAL A 292 0.11 -7.88 -17.51
CA VAL A 292 1.22 -8.02 -18.49
C VAL A 292 1.22 -6.85 -19.48
N GLU A 293 0.04 -6.40 -19.91
CA GLU A 293 -0.09 -5.25 -20.80
C GLU A 293 0.26 -3.95 -20.07
N HIS A 294 -0.15 -3.81 -18.81
CA HIS A 294 0.20 -2.67 -17.97
C HIS A 294 1.71 -2.54 -17.76
N ALA A 295 2.41 -3.63 -17.43
CA ALA A 295 3.87 -3.61 -17.28
C ALA A 295 4.57 -3.08 -18.54
N HIS A 296 4.12 -3.54 -19.71
CA HIS A 296 4.62 -3.08 -21.00
C HIS A 296 4.30 -1.59 -21.25
N GLY A 297 3.08 -1.16 -20.96
CA GLY A 297 2.64 0.23 -21.10
C GLY A 297 3.43 1.20 -20.21
N TRP A 298 3.57 0.88 -18.92
CA TRP A 298 4.39 1.67 -17.99
C TRP A 298 5.84 1.77 -18.43
N MET A 299 6.44 0.67 -18.90
CA MET A 299 7.82 0.71 -19.39
C MET A 299 7.96 1.59 -20.64
N ASN A 300 7.18 1.30 -21.68
CA ASN A 300 7.40 1.84 -23.02
C ASN A 300 6.75 3.19 -23.29
N GLU A 301 5.63 3.49 -22.63
CA GLU A 301 4.86 4.72 -22.87
C GLU A 301 5.09 5.79 -21.79
N VAL A 302 5.59 5.38 -20.61
CA VAL A 302 5.88 6.28 -19.49
C VAL A 302 7.37 6.39 -19.23
N VAL A 303 8.01 5.29 -18.80
CA VAL A 303 9.33 5.35 -18.17
C VAL A 303 10.44 5.59 -19.17
N LEU A 304 10.57 4.78 -20.22
CA LEU A 304 11.63 4.96 -21.22
C LEU A 304 11.53 6.32 -21.93
N PRO A 305 10.35 6.81 -22.38
CA PRO A 305 10.24 8.14 -22.97
C PRO A 305 10.57 9.27 -22.00
N LEU A 306 10.25 9.10 -20.71
CA LEU A 306 10.59 10.08 -19.67
C LEU A 306 12.09 10.14 -19.45
N LEU A 307 12.76 8.99 -19.30
CA LEU A 307 14.21 8.90 -19.11
C LEU A 307 14.99 9.36 -20.34
N ALA A 308 14.46 9.17 -21.55
CA ALA A 308 15.08 9.70 -22.77
C ALA A 308 15.09 11.24 -22.79
N LYS A 309 14.10 11.88 -22.17
CA LYS A 309 13.98 13.36 -22.11
C LYS A 309 14.64 13.96 -20.87
N GLN A 310 14.56 13.26 -19.75
CA GLN A 310 15.02 13.71 -18.43
C GLN A 310 15.79 12.56 -17.73
N PRO A 311 17.03 12.27 -18.16
CA PRO A 311 17.83 11.18 -17.59
C PRO A 311 18.07 11.32 -16.08
N GLU A 312 18.03 12.53 -15.54
CA GLU A 312 18.15 12.83 -14.11
C GLU A 312 17.03 12.20 -13.26
N LEU A 313 15.90 11.84 -13.86
CA LEU A 313 14.79 11.17 -13.18
C LEU A 313 15.04 9.68 -12.94
N LEU A 314 16.13 9.11 -13.47
CA LEU A 314 16.46 7.70 -13.27
C LEU A 314 16.65 7.37 -11.79
N ALA A 315 17.39 8.19 -11.05
CA ALA A 315 17.63 7.97 -9.63
C ALA A 315 16.34 7.96 -8.77
N PRO A 316 15.43 8.95 -8.87
CA PRO A 316 14.19 8.90 -8.11
C PRO A 316 13.23 7.80 -8.59
N ILE A 317 13.20 7.45 -9.88
CA ILE A 317 12.43 6.28 -10.37
C ILE A 317 12.95 4.99 -9.74
N ALA A 318 14.27 4.78 -9.76
CA ALA A 318 14.90 3.62 -9.12
C ALA A 318 14.63 3.60 -7.62
N LEU A 319 14.70 4.73 -6.92
CA LEU A 319 14.36 4.80 -5.49
C LEU A 319 12.91 4.38 -5.23
N GLY A 320 11.97 4.81 -6.07
CA GLY A 320 10.57 4.36 -6.01
C GLY A 320 10.43 2.85 -6.17
N MET A 321 11.14 2.25 -7.14
CA MET A 321 11.16 0.80 -7.31
C MET A 321 11.69 0.08 -6.07
N ALA A 322 12.79 0.56 -5.49
CA ALA A 322 13.38 -0.03 -4.28
C ALA A 322 12.40 -0.03 -3.11
N ARG A 323 11.76 1.13 -2.85
CA ARG A 323 10.74 1.27 -1.80
C ARG A 323 9.61 0.25 -2.01
N ARG A 324 9.04 0.18 -3.22
CA ARG A 324 7.95 -0.77 -3.52
C ARG A 324 8.36 -2.23 -3.34
N LEU A 325 9.56 -2.60 -3.79
CA LEU A 325 10.04 -3.97 -3.69
C LEU A 325 10.24 -4.40 -2.24
N GLU A 326 10.86 -3.55 -1.41
CA GLU A 326 11.15 -3.84 -0.01
C GLU A 326 9.91 -3.81 0.88
N HIS A 327 9.01 -2.83 0.74
CA HIS A 327 7.76 -2.83 1.53
C HIS A 327 6.92 -4.07 1.23
N ALA A 328 6.88 -4.53 -0.03
CA ALA A 328 6.19 -5.77 -0.34
C ALA A 328 6.93 -7.03 0.15
N ALA A 329 8.26 -7.00 0.27
CA ALA A 329 8.99 -8.08 0.93
C ALA A 329 8.65 -8.14 2.41
N GLU A 330 8.61 -7.00 3.10
CA GLU A 330 8.24 -6.90 4.51
C GLU A 330 6.80 -7.42 4.75
N VAL A 331 5.85 -7.05 3.88
CA VAL A 331 4.49 -7.63 3.91
C VAL A 331 4.55 -9.14 3.74
N CYS A 332 5.26 -9.65 2.73
CA CYS A 332 5.36 -11.07 2.47
C CYS A 332 5.94 -11.85 3.66
N ASP A 333 7.02 -11.34 4.26
CA ASP A 333 7.68 -11.88 5.44
C ASP A 333 6.71 -11.87 6.65
N ARG A 334 6.00 -10.76 6.85
CA ARG A 334 5.05 -10.61 7.95
C ARG A 334 3.89 -11.59 7.83
N MET A 335 3.31 -11.74 6.64
CA MET A 335 2.17 -12.64 6.40
C MET A 335 2.57 -14.10 6.62
N MET A 336 3.80 -14.49 6.27
CA MET A 336 4.31 -15.84 6.54
C MET A 336 4.39 -16.19 8.03
N VAL A 337 4.58 -15.19 8.89
CA VAL A 337 4.57 -15.39 10.35
C VAL A 337 3.15 -15.29 10.90
N MET A 338 2.36 -14.33 10.41
CA MET A 338 1.06 -14.01 10.96
C MET A 338 -0.02 -15.03 10.59
N LEU A 339 -0.13 -15.41 9.32
CA LEU A 339 -1.22 -16.26 8.84
C LEU A 339 -1.27 -17.63 9.55
N PRO A 340 -0.14 -18.34 9.79
CA PRO A 340 -0.19 -19.61 10.54
C PRO A 340 -0.78 -19.49 11.95
N THR A 341 -0.79 -18.30 12.55
CA THR A 341 -1.37 -18.05 13.88
C THR A 341 -2.87 -17.74 13.84
N VAL A 342 -3.42 -17.41 12.67
CA VAL A 342 -4.86 -17.19 12.46
C VAL A 342 -5.56 -18.54 12.62
N ARG A 343 -6.37 -18.64 13.67
CA ARG A 343 -7.10 -19.88 13.95
C ARG A 343 -8.24 -20.04 12.94
N PRO A 344 -8.48 -21.26 12.44
CA PRO A 344 -9.71 -21.54 11.71
C PRO A 344 -10.89 -21.14 12.60
N THR A 345 -11.70 -20.20 12.15
CA THR A 345 -13.04 -20.03 12.71
C THR A 345 -13.79 -21.32 12.45
N SER A 346 -14.40 -21.89 13.49
CA SER A 346 -15.32 -23.01 13.34
C SER A 346 -16.60 -22.51 12.66
N LEU A 347 -16.53 -22.24 11.37
CA LEU A 347 -17.70 -21.99 10.53
C LEU A 347 -17.75 -23.10 9.48
N ALA A 348 -18.95 -23.64 9.37
CA ALA A 348 -19.31 -24.97 8.91
C ALA A 348 -18.85 -25.30 7.48
N ALA A 349 -18.68 -26.61 7.27
CA ALA A 349 -18.51 -27.26 5.98
C ALA A 349 -19.59 -26.89 4.95
#